data_AF-A0A7X9JJU9-F1
#
_entry.id   AF-A0A7X9JJU9-F1
#
_cell.length_a   1.000
_cell.length_b   1.000
_cell.length_c   1.000
_cell.angle_alpha   90.00
_cell.angle_beta   90.00
_cell.angle_gamma   90.00
#
_symmetry.space_group_name_H-M   'P 1'
#
loop_
_entity.id
_entity.type
_entity.pdbx_description
1 polymer ?
#
loop_
_entity_poly.entity_id
_entity_poly.type
_entity_poly.pdbx_seq_one_letter_code
_entity_poly.pdbx_strand_id
1 'polypeptide(L)'
;MKKAKTQFVNARVNVMNASEQKACEEIIFALAKMSKYNYKILLYEKKKASEKYKITMISNPMLLVVYQKLVKNKKIKRNIDLEELFRKRRIRTSSGIASVAVLTKPFPCPGKCVYCPTQENVPKSYIDNEPAVMRAILAGYDPVKQMQIRLRGFELAGNPADKIELIVMGGTFSYLPRKYQVWFILSCFMAANHNQVKSEKLKVKSKNLKLKIKTQKQLLEMLRKEQKKNEKAKYRIIGLTLETRP
;
A
#
# COMPACT_ATOMS: atom_id res chain seq x y z
N MET A 1 23.51 -9.69 -15.19
CA MET A 1 22.98 -8.42 -14.61
C MET A 1 21.47 -8.51 -14.43
N LYS A 2 20.94 -8.70 -13.20
CA LYS A 2 19.53 -8.45 -12.77
C LYS A 2 19.30 -9.02 -11.34
N LYS A 3 20.10 -8.55 -10.37
CA LYS A 3 19.77 -8.63 -8.92
C LYS A 3 19.74 -7.21 -8.32
N ALA A 4 19.27 -6.25 -9.10
CA ALA A 4 19.10 -4.88 -8.65
C ALA A 4 17.81 -4.79 -7.82
N LYS A 5 18.00 -5.00 -6.51
CA LYS A 5 17.28 -4.36 -5.40
C LYS A 5 15.76 -4.22 -5.61
N THR A 6 15.05 -5.26 -5.17
CA THR A 6 13.66 -5.22 -4.70
C THR A 6 13.54 -4.34 -3.45
N GLN A 7 14.02 -3.10 -3.49
CA GLN A 7 13.76 -2.12 -2.45
C GLN A 7 12.46 -1.42 -2.82
N PHE A 8 11.40 -1.77 -2.09
CA PHE A 8 10.17 -0.99 -2.12
C PHE A 8 10.52 0.50 -1.98
N VAL A 9 9.85 1.38 -2.73
CA VAL A 9 9.88 2.82 -2.44
C VAL A 9 9.51 3.07 -0.96
N ASN A 10 8.67 2.19 -0.39
CA ASN A 10 8.28 2.16 1.02
C ASN A 10 9.32 1.55 1.99
N ALA A 11 10.34 0.82 1.49
CA ALA A 11 11.38 0.21 2.31
C ALA A 11 12.39 1.27 2.77
N ARG A 12 12.76 2.21 1.89
CA ARG A 12 13.73 3.26 2.21
C ARG A 12 13.24 4.22 3.29
N VAL A 13 11.93 4.46 3.38
CA VAL A 13 11.34 5.33 4.42
C VAL A 13 11.48 4.74 5.84
N ASN A 14 11.55 3.40 5.99
CA ASN A 14 11.71 2.76 7.31
C ASN A 14 13.16 2.36 7.62
N VAL A 15 14.05 2.40 6.63
CA VAL A 15 15.47 2.08 6.77
C VAL A 15 16.28 3.32 6.42
N MET A 16 15.98 4.42 7.13
CA MET A 16 16.75 5.65 6.97
C MET A 16 18.08 5.48 7.70
N ASN A 17 19.17 5.91 7.06
CA ASN A 17 20.46 5.95 7.73
C ASN A 17 20.51 7.14 8.72
N ALA A 18 21.53 7.14 9.59
CA ALA A 18 21.67 8.18 10.62
C ALA A 18 21.76 9.59 10.02
N SER A 19 22.39 9.75 8.84
CA SER A 19 22.50 11.02 8.13
C SER A 19 21.15 11.50 7.59
N GLU A 20 20.36 10.62 6.99
CA GLU A 20 18.99 10.89 6.50
C GLU A 20 18.07 11.28 7.67
N GLN A 21 18.18 10.61 8.82
CA GLN A 21 17.43 10.95 10.03
C GLN A 21 17.79 12.36 10.53
N LYS A 22 19.08 12.66 10.69
CA LYS A 22 19.55 14.00 11.13
C LYS A 22 19.13 15.11 10.16
N ALA A 23 19.24 14.85 8.85
CA ALA A 23 18.85 15.79 7.82
C ALA A 23 17.34 16.07 7.84
N CYS A 24 16.50 15.05 8.05
CA CYS A 24 15.06 15.25 8.23
C CYS A 24 14.74 16.10 9.47
N GLU A 25 15.38 15.81 10.59
CA GLU A 25 15.20 16.57 11.84
C GLU A 25 15.60 18.05 11.66
N GLU A 26 16.74 18.32 11.01
CA GLU A 26 17.19 19.69 10.72
C GLU A 26 16.17 20.47 9.88
N ILE A 27 15.66 19.89 8.80
CA ILE A 27 14.62 20.52 7.96
C ILE A 27 13.37 20.81 8.77
N ILE A 28 12.91 19.85 9.59
CA ILE A 28 11.68 20.01 10.38
C ILE A 28 11.85 21.10 11.43
N PHE A 29 12.97 21.14 12.14
CA PHE A 29 13.25 22.18 13.14
C PHE A 29 13.42 23.56 12.51
N ALA A 30 14.04 23.65 11.33
CA ALA A 30 14.14 24.90 10.58
C ALA A 30 12.75 25.44 10.23
N LEU A 31 11.91 24.61 9.62
CA LEU A 31 10.54 25.01 9.24
C LEU A 31 9.66 25.34 10.45
N ALA A 32 9.80 24.62 11.57
CA ALA A 32 9.03 24.87 12.79
C ALA A 32 9.35 26.21 13.47
N LYS A 33 10.53 26.80 13.21
CA LYS A 33 10.92 28.13 13.72
C LYS A 33 10.48 29.28 12.81
N MET A 34 10.06 28.99 11.58
CA MET A 34 9.67 30.01 10.61
C MET A 34 8.21 30.43 10.82
N SER A 35 7.92 31.72 10.64
CA SER A 35 6.55 32.25 10.68
C SER A 35 5.74 31.91 9.43
N LYS A 36 6.40 31.75 8.27
CA LYS A 36 5.78 31.36 7.01
C LYS A 36 6.66 30.36 6.26
N TYR A 37 6.04 29.34 5.67
CA TYR A 37 6.70 28.36 4.82
C TYR A 37 5.80 27.96 3.65
N ASN A 38 6.42 27.52 2.56
CA ASN A 38 5.74 27.05 1.36
C ASN A 38 6.58 25.96 0.68
N TYR A 39 6.09 25.41 -0.43
CA TYR A 39 6.80 24.35 -1.15
C TYR A 39 8.18 24.77 -1.69
N LYS A 40 8.37 26.05 -2.05
CA LYS A 40 9.68 26.55 -2.50
C LYS A 40 10.70 26.54 -1.36
N ILE A 41 10.31 27.01 -0.18
CA ILE A 41 11.14 26.98 1.03
C ILE A 41 11.48 25.55 1.42
N LEU A 42 10.49 24.64 1.39
CA LEU A 42 10.73 23.22 1.63
C LEU A 42 11.78 22.64 0.67
N LEU A 43 11.69 22.96 -0.62
CA LEU A 43 12.65 22.46 -1.61
C LEU A 43 14.06 22.99 -1.35
N TYR A 44 14.17 24.26 -0.98
CA TYR A 44 15.44 24.88 -0.60
C TYR A 44 16.07 24.19 0.62
N GLU A 45 15.31 24.01 1.71
CA GLU A 45 15.81 23.34 2.93
C GLU A 45 16.20 21.87 2.65
N LYS A 46 15.46 21.18 1.79
CA LYS A 46 15.80 19.82 1.35
C LYS A 46 17.13 19.79 0.60
N LYS A 47 17.36 20.73 -0.32
CA LYS A 47 18.62 20.81 -1.09
C LYS A 47 19.79 21.08 -0.15
N LYS A 48 19.66 22.09 0.72
CA LYS A 48 20.66 22.48 1.72
C LYS A 48 21.05 21.32 2.64
N ALA A 49 20.07 20.61 3.19
CA ALA A 49 20.34 19.45 4.04
C ALA A 49 20.98 18.30 3.26
N SER A 50 20.52 18.03 2.04
CA SER A 50 21.09 16.96 1.21
C SER A 50 22.55 17.21 0.86
N GLU A 51 22.93 18.46 0.56
CA GLU A 51 24.33 18.87 0.34
C GLU A 51 25.17 18.72 1.62
N LYS A 52 24.69 19.26 2.75
CA LYS A 52 25.37 19.20 4.05
C LYS A 52 25.68 17.77 4.50
N TYR A 53 24.72 16.86 4.35
CA TYR A 53 24.85 15.47 4.79
C TYR A 53 25.35 14.52 3.69
N LYS A 54 25.66 15.03 2.48
CA LYS A 54 26.10 14.24 1.31
C LYS A 54 25.17 13.07 0.99
N ILE A 55 23.86 13.31 1.03
CA ILE A 55 22.81 12.31 0.77
C ILE A 55 21.99 12.66 -0.47
N THR A 56 21.34 11.66 -1.05
CA THR A 56 20.32 11.89 -2.09
C THR A 56 19.16 12.71 -1.52
N MET A 57 18.47 13.46 -2.39
CA MET A 57 17.38 14.35 -1.97
C MET A 57 16.31 13.61 -1.14
N ILE A 58 16.00 14.17 0.03
CA ILE A 58 15.01 13.61 0.96
C ILE A 58 13.63 13.59 0.31
N SER A 59 12.84 12.54 0.57
CA SER A 59 11.46 12.47 0.09
C SER A 59 10.49 13.05 1.13
N ASN A 60 9.36 13.63 0.67
CA ASN A 60 8.35 14.17 1.60
C ASN A 60 7.78 13.11 2.57
N PRO A 61 7.55 11.85 2.15
CA PRO A 61 7.22 10.77 3.08
C PRO A 61 8.22 10.58 4.24
N MET A 62 9.53 10.71 3.98
CA MET A 62 10.54 10.60 5.04
C MET A 62 10.38 11.72 6.06
N LEU A 63 10.18 12.96 5.60
CA LEU A 63 9.92 14.11 6.48
C LEU A 63 8.67 13.89 7.32
N LEU A 64 7.58 13.41 6.72
CA LEU A 64 6.33 13.16 7.43
C LEU A 64 6.49 12.09 8.52
N VAL A 65 7.18 10.98 8.22
CA VAL A 65 7.43 9.91 9.21
C VAL A 65 8.27 10.43 10.39
N VAL A 66 9.33 11.21 10.12
CA VAL A 66 10.17 11.79 11.18
C VAL A 66 9.37 12.80 11.99
N TYR A 67 8.61 13.68 11.33
CA TYR A 67 7.75 14.66 11.96
C TYR A 67 6.75 14.01 12.94
N GLN A 68 6.03 12.97 12.50
CA GLN A 68 5.09 12.24 13.34
C GLN A 68 5.77 11.59 14.56
N LYS A 69 7.00 11.08 14.41
CA LYS A 69 7.79 10.55 15.54
C LYS A 69 8.17 11.66 16.52
N LEU A 70 8.60 12.82 16.04
CA LEU A 70 8.96 13.96 16.89
C LEU A 70 7.75 14.48 17.69
N VAL A 71 6.58 14.57 17.04
CA VAL A 71 5.32 14.93 17.70
C VAL A 71 4.93 13.89 18.75
N LYS A 72 5.00 12.59 18.41
CA LYS A 72 4.70 11.49 19.36
C LYS A 72 5.62 11.52 20.58
N ASN A 73 6.90 11.85 20.37
CA ASN A 73 7.90 11.99 21.43
C ASN A 73 7.87 13.36 22.14
N LYS A 74 6.87 14.19 21.86
CA LYS A 74 6.68 15.54 22.43
C LYS A 74 7.88 16.50 22.23
N LYS A 75 8.73 16.27 21.22
CA LYS A 75 9.84 17.17 20.88
C LYS A 75 9.39 18.42 20.12
N ILE A 76 8.25 18.34 19.43
CA ILE A 76 7.65 19.45 18.67
C ILE A 76 6.13 19.41 18.87
N LYS A 77 5.47 20.58 18.93
CA LYS A 77 4.00 20.69 18.95
C LYS A 77 3.42 20.32 17.58
N ARG A 78 2.30 19.60 17.57
CA ARG A 78 1.60 19.25 16.33
C ARG A 78 1.15 20.53 15.60
N ASN A 79 1.43 20.60 14.30
CA ASN A 79 1.13 21.67 13.38
C ASN A 79 0.56 21.03 12.10
N ILE A 80 -0.68 21.38 11.77
CA ILE A 80 -1.43 20.78 10.67
C ILE A 80 -0.86 21.21 9.31
N ASP A 81 -0.43 22.45 9.18
CA ASP A 81 0.11 23.00 7.93
C ASP A 81 1.42 22.32 7.53
N LEU A 82 2.27 21.96 8.50
CA LEU A 82 3.46 21.14 8.24
C LEU A 82 3.11 19.71 7.81
N GLU A 83 2.11 19.08 8.44
CA GLU A 83 1.63 17.76 8.02
C GLU A 83 1.13 17.78 6.57
N GLU A 84 0.44 18.85 6.16
CA GLU A 84 -0.03 19.04 4.79
C GLU A 84 1.11 19.34 3.81
N LEU A 85 2.07 20.18 4.20
CA LEU A 85 3.24 20.49 3.38
C LEU A 85 4.08 19.24 3.06
N PHE A 86 4.22 18.33 4.02
CA PHE A 86 4.93 17.06 3.82
C PHE A 86 4.05 15.98 3.16
N ARG A 87 2.75 16.19 3.00
CA ARG A 87 1.87 15.25 2.31
C ARG A 87 2.11 15.33 0.80
N LYS A 88 2.57 14.23 0.19
CA LYS A 88 3.00 14.21 -1.22
C LYS A 88 1.89 14.61 -2.22
N ARG A 89 0.63 14.28 -1.92
CA ARG A 89 -0.57 14.68 -2.66
C ARG A 89 -1.79 14.24 -1.85
N ARG A 90 -2.78 15.13 -1.67
CA ARG A 90 -4.09 14.74 -1.12
C ARG A 90 -4.76 13.78 -2.11
N ILE A 91 -5.31 12.67 -1.62
CA ILE A 91 -6.15 11.82 -2.48
C ILE A 91 -7.35 12.67 -2.91
N ARG A 92 -7.59 12.75 -4.23
CA ARG A 92 -8.71 13.49 -4.85
C ARG A 92 -10.05 12.75 -4.69
N THR A 93 -10.26 11.99 -3.62
CA THR A 93 -11.57 11.39 -3.36
C THR A 93 -12.35 12.35 -2.49
N SER A 94 -13.40 12.95 -3.06
CA SER A 94 -14.35 13.86 -2.39
C SER A 94 -14.93 13.25 -1.10
N SER A 95 -14.95 11.92 -0.99
CA SER A 95 -15.49 11.17 0.15
C SER A 95 -14.45 10.59 1.11
N GLY A 96 -13.14 10.82 0.88
CA GLY A 96 -12.07 10.27 1.72
C GLY A 96 -11.88 8.75 1.64
N ILE A 97 -12.40 8.11 0.59
CA ILE A 97 -12.27 6.67 0.37
C ILE A 97 -10.92 6.38 -0.29
N ALA A 98 -10.20 5.39 0.23
CA ALA A 98 -8.92 4.93 -0.29
C ALA A 98 -9.11 3.72 -1.23
N SER A 99 -8.92 3.92 -2.53
CA SER A 99 -9.01 2.84 -3.51
C SER A 99 -7.79 1.92 -3.45
N VAL A 100 -8.03 0.65 -3.12
CA VAL A 100 -7.03 -0.41 -3.01
C VAL A 100 -7.25 -1.42 -4.12
N ALA A 101 -6.45 -1.28 -5.18
CA ALA A 101 -6.47 -2.21 -6.31
C ALA A 101 -5.47 -3.36 -6.10
N VAL A 102 -5.96 -4.60 -6.22
CA VAL A 102 -5.21 -5.86 -6.11
C VAL A 102 -5.48 -6.72 -7.34
N LEU A 103 -4.47 -7.43 -7.84
CA LEU A 103 -4.61 -8.32 -9.00
C LEU A 103 -4.60 -9.79 -8.56
N THR A 104 -5.46 -10.58 -9.17
CA THR A 104 -5.39 -12.04 -9.06
C THR A 104 -4.18 -12.58 -9.80
N LYS A 105 -3.81 -13.84 -9.51
CA LYS A 105 -2.79 -14.53 -10.30
C LYS A 105 -3.20 -14.58 -11.79
N PRO A 106 -2.25 -14.56 -12.72
CA PRO A 106 -2.52 -14.88 -14.11
C PRO A 106 -3.26 -16.22 -14.21
N PHE A 107 -4.34 -16.23 -14.97
CA PHE A 107 -5.17 -17.41 -15.17
C PHE A 107 -5.67 -17.44 -16.61
N PRO A 108 -5.83 -18.63 -17.23
CA PRO A 108 -6.35 -18.72 -18.59
C PRO A 108 -7.69 -18.00 -18.71
N CYS A 109 -7.78 -17.11 -19.70
CA CYS A 109 -9.01 -16.43 -20.06
C CYS A 109 -9.70 -17.25 -21.17
N PRO A 110 -10.99 -17.58 -21.06
CA PRO A 110 -11.70 -18.33 -22.09
C PRO A 110 -11.91 -17.50 -23.36
N GLY A 111 -11.88 -16.17 -23.26
CA GLY A 111 -12.10 -15.27 -24.38
C GLY A 111 -10.88 -15.14 -25.29
N LYS A 112 -11.11 -15.29 -26.60
CA LYS A 112 -10.16 -14.96 -27.67
C LYS A 112 -10.43 -13.54 -28.19
N CYS A 113 -9.94 -12.54 -27.47
CA CYS A 113 -10.07 -11.13 -27.87
C CYS A 113 -8.78 -10.64 -28.53
N VAL A 114 -8.90 -10.18 -29.78
CA VAL A 114 -7.79 -9.70 -30.63
C VAL A 114 -7.10 -8.47 -30.03
N TYR A 115 -7.85 -7.60 -29.36
CA TYR A 115 -7.33 -6.37 -28.77
C TYR A 115 -6.71 -6.54 -27.39
N CYS A 116 -6.85 -7.71 -26.76
CA CYS A 116 -6.32 -7.91 -25.42
C CYS A 116 -4.81 -8.13 -25.46
N PRO A 117 -3.99 -7.24 -24.85
CA PRO A 117 -2.58 -7.53 -24.67
C PRO A 117 -2.41 -8.81 -23.86
N THR A 118 -1.44 -9.61 -24.28
CA THR A 118 -1.05 -10.85 -23.60
C THR A 118 0.44 -10.77 -23.32
N GLN A 119 0.79 -10.72 -22.04
CA GLN A 119 2.17 -10.73 -21.57
C GLN A 119 2.37 -11.91 -20.63
N GLU A 120 3.60 -12.43 -20.60
CA GLU A 120 3.93 -13.53 -19.71
C GLU A 120 3.77 -13.11 -18.25
N ASN A 121 3.17 -13.97 -17.42
CA ASN A 121 3.00 -13.74 -15.98
C ASN A 121 2.20 -12.48 -15.62
N VAL A 122 1.38 -11.93 -16.51
CA VAL A 122 0.46 -10.80 -16.26
C VAL A 122 -0.97 -11.21 -16.61
N PRO A 123 -2.01 -10.84 -15.82
CA PRO A 123 -3.39 -11.10 -16.21
C PRO A 123 -3.75 -10.45 -17.55
N LYS A 124 -4.64 -11.08 -18.31
CA LYS A 124 -5.06 -10.60 -19.62
C LYS A 124 -5.64 -9.18 -19.52
N SER A 125 -5.39 -8.36 -20.53
CA SER A 125 -5.79 -6.94 -20.61
C SER A 125 -4.96 -5.94 -19.80
N TYR A 126 -3.96 -6.37 -19.05
CA TYR A 126 -3.07 -5.48 -18.28
C TYR A 126 -1.64 -5.47 -18.82
N ILE A 127 -0.89 -4.41 -18.48
CA ILE A 127 0.51 -4.22 -18.88
C ILE A 127 1.41 -4.18 -17.64
N ASP A 128 2.58 -4.82 -17.70
CA ASP A 128 3.55 -4.94 -16.62
C ASP A 128 4.04 -3.61 -16.01
N ASN A 129 4.02 -2.52 -16.78
CA ASN A 129 4.46 -1.19 -16.37
C ASN A 129 3.38 -0.38 -15.62
N GLU A 130 2.19 -0.92 -15.40
CA GLU A 130 1.14 -0.25 -14.64
C GLU A 130 1.42 -0.31 -13.12
N PRO A 131 1.17 0.76 -12.36
CA PRO A 131 1.51 0.81 -10.94
C PRO A 131 0.91 -0.32 -10.09
N ALA A 132 -0.30 -0.77 -10.41
CA ALA A 132 -0.94 -1.85 -9.67
C ALA A 132 -0.41 -3.24 -10.07
N VAL A 133 -0.17 -3.44 -11.36
CA VAL A 133 0.42 -4.66 -11.92
C VAL A 133 1.84 -4.85 -11.36
N MET A 134 2.68 -3.81 -11.40
CA MET A 134 4.01 -3.85 -10.80
C MET A 134 3.98 -4.27 -9.32
N ARG A 135 3.03 -3.74 -8.54
CA ARG A 135 2.87 -4.15 -7.13
C ARG A 135 2.45 -5.62 -7.00
N ALA A 136 1.59 -6.11 -7.88
CA ALA A 136 1.15 -7.50 -7.88
C ALA A 136 2.28 -8.46 -8.25
N ILE A 137 3.07 -8.14 -9.28
CA ILE A 137 4.27 -8.88 -9.69
C ILE A 137 5.25 -8.95 -8.51
N LEU A 138 5.57 -7.81 -7.88
CA LEU A 138 6.46 -7.75 -6.70
C LEU A 138 5.92 -8.57 -5.51
N ALA A 139 4.60 -8.64 -5.35
CA ALA A 139 3.96 -9.45 -4.32
C ALA A 139 3.90 -10.94 -4.68
N GLY A 140 4.18 -11.33 -5.93
CA GLY A 140 3.94 -12.66 -6.46
C GLY A 140 2.45 -13.01 -6.45
N TYR A 141 1.59 -12.03 -6.75
CA TYR A 141 0.12 -12.15 -6.75
C TYR A 141 -0.51 -12.61 -5.42
N ASP A 142 0.21 -12.44 -4.31
CA ASP A 142 -0.30 -12.74 -2.98
C ASP A 142 -1.23 -11.60 -2.50
N PRO A 143 -2.52 -11.87 -2.23
CA PRO A 143 -3.49 -10.84 -1.85
C PRO A 143 -3.11 -10.12 -0.55
N VAL A 144 -2.56 -10.83 0.44
CA VAL A 144 -2.17 -10.25 1.73
C VAL A 144 -1.04 -9.25 1.53
N LYS A 145 0.00 -9.64 0.77
CA LYS A 145 1.14 -8.75 0.49
C LYS A 145 0.69 -7.53 -0.32
N GLN A 146 -0.13 -7.72 -1.36
CA GLN A 146 -0.62 -6.60 -2.18
C GLN A 146 -1.36 -5.56 -1.32
N MET A 147 -2.28 -6.02 -0.47
CA MET A 147 -2.98 -5.17 0.50
C MET A 147 -1.99 -4.45 1.42
N GLN A 148 -1.08 -5.17 2.06
CA GLN A 148 -0.12 -4.58 3.00
C GLN A 148 0.78 -3.53 2.34
N ILE A 149 1.28 -3.80 1.13
CA ILE A 149 2.10 -2.87 0.35
C ILE A 149 1.31 -1.58 0.07
N ARG A 150 0.05 -1.72 -0.34
CA ARG A 150 -0.79 -0.56 -0.69
C ARG A 150 -1.19 0.25 0.53
N LEU A 151 -1.63 -0.39 1.61
CA LEU A 151 -2.00 0.26 2.87
C LEU A 151 -0.81 1.01 3.48
N ARG A 152 0.38 0.40 3.49
CA ARG A 152 1.61 1.06 3.92
C ARG A 152 1.96 2.26 3.04
N GLY A 153 1.72 2.14 1.73
CA GLY A 153 1.88 3.27 0.80
C GLY A 153 1.00 4.46 1.16
N PHE A 154 -0.23 4.24 1.61
CA PHE A 154 -1.11 5.31 2.08
C PHE A 154 -0.60 5.96 3.37
N GLU A 155 -0.23 5.14 4.37
CA GLU A 155 0.32 5.66 5.63
C GLU A 155 1.58 6.51 5.42
N LEU A 156 2.54 6.02 4.63
CA LEU A 156 3.77 6.75 4.33
C LEU A 156 3.51 8.04 3.54
N ALA A 157 2.48 8.04 2.69
CA ALA A 157 2.07 9.25 1.97
C ALA A 157 1.29 10.24 2.85
N GLY A 158 0.95 9.87 4.09
CA GLY A 158 0.14 10.68 4.99
C GLY A 158 -1.34 10.72 4.63
N ASN A 159 -1.81 9.73 3.87
CA ASN A 159 -3.19 9.68 3.41
C ASN A 159 -4.00 8.73 4.30
N PRO A 160 -5.21 9.14 4.74
CA PRO A 160 -6.09 8.24 5.48
C PRO A 160 -6.51 7.07 4.59
N ALA A 161 -6.63 5.90 5.21
CA ALA A 161 -7.08 4.67 4.57
C ALA A 161 -8.09 3.92 5.45
N ASP A 162 -8.78 4.64 6.33
CA ASP A 162 -9.76 4.09 7.26
C ASP A 162 -11.01 3.52 6.56
N LYS A 163 -11.32 4.05 5.38
CA LYS A 163 -12.36 3.57 4.45
C LYS A 163 -11.71 3.12 3.15
N ILE A 164 -11.92 1.88 2.78
CA ILE A 164 -11.31 1.23 1.61
C ILE A 164 -12.38 0.77 0.65
N GLU A 165 -12.19 1.11 -0.61
CA GLU A 165 -12.80 0.42 -1.74
C GLU A 165 -11.80 -0.61 -2.25
N LEU A 166 -12.12 -1.89 -2.09
CA LEU A 166 -11.29 -2.99 -2.58
C LEU A 166 -11.67 -3.28 -4.04
N ILE A 167 -10.71 -3.12 -4.95
CA ILE A 167 -10.89 -3.38 -6.38
C ILE A 167 -10.06 -4.59 -6.76
N VAL A 168 -10.72 -5.68 -7.15
CA VAL A 168 -10.08 -6.92 -7.60
C VAL A 168 -10.01 -6.92 -9.11
N MET A 169 -8.79 -6.77 -9.59
CA MET A 169 -8.41 -6.63 -10.98
C MET A 169 -7.92 -7.96 -11.56
N GLY A 170 -8.01 -8.12 -12.88
CA GLY A 170 -7.65 -9.35 -13.61
C GLY A 170 -8.61 -9.72 -14.74
N GLY A 171 -9.69 -8.95 -14.94
CA GLY A 171 -10.64 -9.08 -16.05
C GLY A 171 -11.60 -10.26 -15.98
N THR A 172 -11.18 -11.44 -15.50
CA THR A 172 -12.03 -12.65 -15.48
C THR A 172 -12.11 -13.28 -14.08
N PHE A 173 -12.45 -12.49 -13.06
CA PHE A 173 -12.51 -12.99 -11.69
C PHE A 173 -13.50 -14.15 -11.51
N SER A 174 -14.66 -14.09 -12.20
CA SER A 174 -15.71 -15.11 -12.18
C SER A 174 -15.26 -16.47 -12.72
N TYR A 175 -14.29 -16.49 -13.64
CA TYR A 175 -13.77 -17.71 -14.27
C TYR A 175 -12.73 -18.45 -13.40
N LEU A 176 -12.23 -17.80 -12.34
CA LEU A 176 -11.31 -18.45 -11.41
C LEU A 176 -12.02 -19.55 -10.62
N PRO A 177 -11.32 -20.61 -10.19
CA PRO A 177 -11.92 -21.63 -9.34
C PRO A 177 -12.57 -21.03 -8.09
N ARG A 178 -13.79 -21.47 -7.74
CA ARG A 178 -14.58 -20.87 -6.65
C ARG A 178 -13.84 -20.82 -5.31
N LYS A 179 -13.09 -21.87 -4.98
CA LYS A 179 -12.23 -21.91 -3.78
C LYS A 179 -11.16 -20.81 -3.80
N TYR A 180 -10.56 -20.53 -4.96
CA TYR A 180 -9.57 -19.46 -5.12
C TYR A 180 -10.21 -18.08 -4.95
N GLN A 181 -11.38 -17.84 -5.57
CA GLN A 181 -12.13 -16.59 -5.40
C GLN A 181 -12.38 -16.29 -3.92
N VAL A 182 -12.96 -17.24 -3.17
CA VAL A 182 -13.28 -17.05 -1.75
C VAL A 182 -12.00 -16.87 -0.91
N TRP A 183 -10.97 -17.69 -1.15
CA TRP A 183 -9.68 -17.55 -0.45
C TRP A 183 -9.03 -16.18 -0.70
N PHE A 184 -9.12 -15.66 -1.92
CA PHE A 184 -8.52 -14.39 -2.30
C PHE A 184 -9.18 -13.24 -1.54
N ILE A 185 -10.51 -13.18 -1.55
CA ILE A 185 -11.29 -12.17 -0.83
C ILE A 185 -11.08 -12.29 0.68
N LEU A 186 -11.16 -13.50 1.24
CA LEU A 186 -10.84 -13.76 2.65
C LEU A 186 -9.46 -13.23 3.02
N SER A 187 -8.45 -13.47 2.18
CA SER A 187 -7.09 -12.99 2.42
C SER A 187 -7.00 -11.46 2.42
N CYS A 188 -7.75 -10.78 1.55
CA CYS A 188 -7.83 -9.32 1.56
C CYS A 188 -8.44 -8.77 2.86
N PHE A 189 -9.55 -9.35 3.33
CA PHE A 189 -10.16 -8.99 4.61
C PHE A 189 -9.23 -9.26 5.79
N MET A 190 -8.56 -10.42 5.82
CA MET A 190 -7.54 -10.71 6.83
C MET A 190 -6.43 -9.66 6.84
N ALA A 191 -5.95 -9.24 5.67
CA ALA A 191 -4.91 -8.22 5.57
C ALA A 191 -5.37 -6.85 6.09
N ALA A 192 -6.63 -6.48 5.84
CA ALA A 192 -7.22 -5.24 6.34
C ALA A 192 -7.48 -5.27 7.85
N ASN A 193 -7.87 -6.43 8.39
CA ASN A 193 -8.14 -6.61 9.83
C ASN A 193 -6.89 -6.54 10.71
N HIS A 194 -5.72 -6.84 10.16
CA HIS A 194 -4.51 -6.97 10.95
C HIS A 194 -3.56 -5.78 10.74
N ASN A 195 -3.16 -5.16 11.86
CA ASN A 195 -2.08 -4.17 11.85
C ASN A 195 -0.77 -4.79 11.33
N GLN A 196 -0.01 -4.00 10.58
CA GLN A 196 1.14 -4.39 9.75
C GLN A 196 2.26 -5.18 10.47
N VAL A 197 2.24 -5.22 11.80
CA VAL A 197 3.27 -5.85 12.65
C VAL A 197 3.25 -7.39 12.60
N LYS A 198 2.20 -8.05 12.08
CA LYS A 198 2.09 -9.52 12.05
C LYS A 198 2.16 -10.15 10.65
N SER A 199 2.85 -9.52 9.69
CA SER A 199 2.87 -9.93 8.28
C SER A 199 3.41 -11.36 8.04
N GLU A 200 4.41 -11.81 8.80
CA GLU A 200 4.95 -13.18 8.69
C GLU A 200 3.98 -14.25 9.17
N LYS A 201 3.33 -14.04 10.33
CA LYS A 201 2.30 -14.96 10.84
C LYS A 201 1.10 -15.05 9.87
N LEU A 202 0.78 -13.97 9.17
CA LEU A 202 -0.29 -13.93 8.15
C LEU A 202 0.06 -14.71 6.88
N LYS A 203 1.31 -14.62 6.41
CA LYS A 203 1.78 -15.42 5.26
C LYS A 203 1.70 -16.91 5.56
N VAL A 204 2.19 -17.31 6.74
CA VAL A 204 2.14 -18.71 7.20
C VAL A 204 0.68 -19.16 7.32
N LYS A 205 -0.20 -18.35 7.91
CA LYS A 205 -1.62 -18.68 8.06
C LYS A 205 -2.36 -18.78 6.71
N SER A 206 -2.12 -17.88 5.76
CA SER A 206 -2.76 -17.91 4.43
C SER A 206 -2.22 -19.03 3.54
N LYS A 207 -0.90 -19.29 3.55
CA LYS A 207 -0.31 -20.47 2.88
C LYS A 207 -0.81 -21.76 3.49
N ASN A 208 -0.86 -21.87 4.82
CA ASN A 208 -1.41 -23.04 5.50
C ASN A 208 -2.90 -23.21 5.21
N LEU A 209 -3.65 -22.12 5.01
CA LEU A 209 -5.05 -22.19 4.59
C LEU A 209 -5.22 -22.71 3.15
N LYS A 210 -4.23 -22.45 2.28
CA LYS A 210 -4.17 -22.99 0.92
C LYS A 210 -3.75 -24.46 0.90
N LEU A 211 -2.88 -24.88 1.82
CA LEU A 211 -2.33 -26.23 1.94
C LEU A 211 -3.22 -27.20 2.74
N LYS A 212 -3.89 -26.74 3.81
CA LYS A 212 -4.99 -27.47 4.48
C LYS A 212 -6.27 -27.14 3.75
N ILE A 213 -6.61 -27.91 2.72
CA ILE A 213 -7.81 -27.70 1.91
C ILE A 213 -9.04 -27.80 2.82
N LYS A 214 -9.58 -26.62 3.17
CA LYS A 214 -10.91 -26.48 3.75
C LYS A 214 -11.96 -26.59 2.65
N THR A 215 -13.13 -27.16 2.96
CA THR A 215 -14.26 -27.18 2.03
C THR A 215 -14.68 -25.75 1.66
N GLN A 216 -15.33 -25.55 0.52
CA GLN A 216 -15.83 -24.23 0.13
C GLN A 216 -16.71 -23.60 1.23
N LYS A 217 -17.52 -24.42 1.90
CA LYS A 217 -18.37 -24.03 3.04
C LYS A 217 -17.54 -23.43 4.19
N GLN A 218 -16.45 -24.08 4.56
CA GLN A 218 -15.56 -23.61 5.62
C GLN A 218 -14.85 -22.29 5.26
N LEU A 219 -14.45 -22.11 3.99
CA LEU A 219 -13.86 -20.85 3.54
C LEU A 219 -14.85 -19.69 3.59
N LEU A 220 -16.12 -19.93 3.20
CA LEU A 220 -17.19 -18.94 3.29
C LEU A 220 -17.49 -18.55 4.74
N GLU A 221 -17.51 -19.53 5.66
CA GLU A 221 -17.71 -19.26 7.08
C GLU A 221 -16.57 -18.40 7.65
N MET A 222 -15.33 -18.69 7.28
CA MET A 222 -14.18 -17.87 7.66
C MET A 222 -14.26 -16.46 7.08
N LEU A 223 -14.67 -16.32 5.81
CA LEU A 223 -14.86 -15.02 5.18
C LEU A 223 -15.87 -14.17 5.95
N ARG A 224 -17.03 -14.74 6.30
CA ARG A 224 -18.04 -14.04 7.13
C ARG A 224 -17.47 -13.58 8.46
N LYS A 225 -16.69 -14.42 9.14
CA LYS A 225 -16.03 -14.06 10.40
C LYS A 225 -15.05 -12.90 10.23
N GLU A 226 -14.27 -12.88 9.15
CA GLU A 226 -13.34 -11.78 8.88
C GLU A 226 -14.05 -10.50 8.41
N GLN A 227 -15.16 -10.60 7.68
CA GLN A 227 -16.01 -9.44 7.35
C GLN A 227 -16.56 -8.78 8.61
N LYS A 228 -17.11 -9.56 9.55
CA LYS A 228 -17.64 -9.05 10.83
C LYS A 228 -16.57 -8.37 11.69
N LYS A 229 -15.34 -8.89 11.68
CA LYS A 229 -14.21 -8.22 12.34
C LYS A 229 -13.86 -6.90 11.65
N ASN A 230 -13.99 -6.85 10.32
CA ASN A 230 -13.61 -5.69 9.53
C ASN A 230 -14.51 -4.47 9.75
N GLU A 231 -15.75 -4.68 10.16
CA GLU A 231 -16.68 -3.61 10.55
C GLU A 231 -16.09 -2.64 11.59
N LYS A 232 -15.21 -3.15 12.48
CA LYS A 232 -14.56 -2.39 13.55
C LYS A 232 -13.05 -2.23 13.35
N ALA A 233 -12.50 -2.63 12.20
CA ALA A 233 -11.07 -2.56 11.95
C ALA A 233 -10.59 -1.13 11.67
N LYS A 234 -9.28 -0.88 11.82
CA LYS A 234 -8.65 0.38 11.39
C LYS A 234 -8.83 0.62 9.89
N TYR A 235 -8.74 -0.44 9.10
CA TYR A 235 -8.85 -0.43 7.64
C TYR A 235 -10.17 -1.10 7.25
N ARG A 236 -11.25 -0.34 7.11
CA ARG A 236 -12.58 -0.89 6.82
C ARG A 236 -12.80 -0.97 5.33
N ILE A 237 -13.08 -2.16 4.82
CA ILE A 237 -13.50 -2.39 3.45
C ILE A 237 -15.00 -2.08 3.40
N ILE A 238 -15.33 -0.93 2.82
CA ILE A 238 -16.70 -0.43 2.69
C ILE A 238 -17.29 -0.71 1.31
N GLY A 239 -16.46 -1.11 0.35
CA GLY A 239 -16.88 -1.47 -1.00
C GLY A 239 -15.98 -2.56 -1.56
N LEU A 240 -16.56 -3.43 -2.39
CA LEU A 240 -15.85 -4.50 -3.11
C LEU A 240 -16.28 -4.46 -4.57
N THR A 241 -15.32 -4.19 -5.45
CA THR A 241 -15.50 -4.18 -6.90
C THR A 241 -14.74 -5.36 -7.49
N LEU A 242 -15.44 -6.22 -8.23
CA LEU A 242 -14.87 -7.40 -8.87
C LEU A 242 -14.89 -7.21 -10.38
N GLU A 243 -13.73 -7.17 -11.00
CA GLU A 243 -13.66 -7.15 -12.46
C GLU A 243 -13.99 -8.52 -13.05
N THR A 244 -15.04 -8.54 -13.86
CA THR A 244 -15.54 -9.73 -14.52
C THR A 244 -15.94 -9.38 -15.95
N ARG A 245 -16.07 -10.41 -16.79
CA ARG A 245 -16.67 -10.29 -18.11
C ARG A 245 -18.12 -10.77 -18.03
N PRO A 246 -19.06 -10.14 -18.76
CA PRO A 246 -20.41 -10.64 -18.94
C PRO A 246 -20.45 -12.08 -19.43
#